data_AF-A0A392MZ15-F1
#
_entry.id   AF-A0A392MZ15-F1
#
_cell.length_a   1.000
_cell.length_b   1.000
_cell.length_c   1.000
_cell.angle_alpha   90.00
_cell.angle_beta   90.00
_cell.angle_gamma   90.00
#
_symmetry.space_group_name_H-M   'P 1'
#
loop_
_entity.id
_entity.type
_entity.pdbx_description
1 polymer ?
#
loop_
_entity_poly.entity_id
_entity_poly.type
_entity_poly.pdbx_seq_one_letter_code
_entity_poly.pdbx_strand_id
1 'polypeptide(L)' 'VNLSSYIVKPSCSVKELGPECPGYSAFGWMVVGRWCLLEVIGINKQFPGPILNVTTNWNVVVNVKNDLDEPLLLTW' A
#
# COMPACT_ATOMS: atom_id res chain seq x y z
N VAL A 1 -4.42 13.15 8.00
CA VAL A 1 -3.19 13.64 7.33
C VAL A 1 -3.18 13.03 5.94
N ASN A 2 -3.33 13.86 4.90
CA ASN A 2 -3.37 13.41 3.51
C ASN A 2 -1.92 13.17 3.08
N LEU A 3 -1.45 11.92 3.13
CA LEU A 3 -0.11 11.58 2.61
C LEU A 3 -0.20 11.56 1.08
N SER A 4 0.00 12.72 0.47
CA SER A 4 0.29 12.86 -0.95
C SER A 4 1.56 12.06 -1.24
N SER A 5 1.49 11.10 -2.15
CA SER A 5 2.62 10.30 -2.58
C SER A 5 3.71 11.23 -3.16
N TYR A 6 4.93 11.11 -2.63
CA TYR A 6 6.08 11.91 -3.05
C TYR A 6 7.00 11.07 -3.96
N ILE A 7 7.24 11.64 -5.15
CA ILE A 7 8.44 11.54 -6.03
C ILE A 7 8.58 10.29 -6.93
N VAL A 8 9.09 10.34 -8.18
CA VAL A 8 9.15 11.26 -9.35
C VAL A 8 9.80 10.38 -10.45
N LYS A 9 9.03 10.04 -11.50
CA LYS A 9 9.49 10.02 -12.89
C LYS A 9 8.34 10.60 -13.71
N PRO A 10 8.56 11.56 -14.63
CA PRO A 10 7.48 12.18 -15.39
C PRO A 10 6.73 11.20 -16.32
N SER A 11 7.21 9.96 -16.44
CA SER A 11 6.68 8.92 -17.34
C SER A 11 5.79 7.88 -16.66
N CYS A 12 5.74 7.80 -15.33
CA CYS A 12 5.05 6.71 -14.62
C CYS A 12 4.22 7.27 -13.47
N SER A 13 2.91 7.32 -13.64
CA SER A 13 1.98 7.65 -12.58
C SER A 13 1.65 6.40 -11.76
N VAL A 14 1.43 6.54 -10.44
CA VAL A 14 1.15 5.38 -9.54
C VAL A 14 -0.10 4.60 -9.97
N LYS A 15 -0.98 5.22 -10.76
CA LYS A 15 -2.20 4.63 -11.30
C LYS A 15 -1.95 3.67 -12.48
N GLU A 16 -0.76 3.68 -13.06
CA GLU A 16 -0.38 2.98 -14.31
C GLU A 16 0.78 2.00 -14.08
N LEU A 17 1.01 1.58 -12.83
CA LEU A 17 2.07 0.65 -12.50
C LEU A 17 1.66 -0.79 -12.92
N GLY A 18 1.83 -1.05 -14.21
CA GLY A 18 1.70 -2.34 -14.89
C GLY A 18 2.91 -2.60 -15.79
N PRO A 19 2.78 -3.32 -16.93
CA PRO A 19 3.91 -3.61 -17.83
C PRO A 19 4.61 -2.36 -18.40
N GLU A 20 4.02 -1.18 -18.22
CA GLU A 20 4.46 0.11 -18.75
C GLU A 20 5.59 0.76 -17.90
N CYS A 21 5.86 0.25 -16.69
CA CYS A 21 6.90 0.77 -15.80
C CYS A 21 7.81 -0.37 -15.27
N PRO A 22 8.76 -0.86 -16.08
CA PRO A 22 9.67 -1.92 -15.65
C PRO A 22 10.52 -1.46 -14.46
N GLY A 23 10.67 -2.33 -13.46
CA GLY A 23 11.44 -2.05 -12.25
C GLY A 23 10.63 -1.43 -11.10
N TYR A 24 9.30 -1.27 -11.25
CA TYR A 24 8.42 -0.79 -10.19
C TYR A 24 7.26 -1.78 -9.93
N SER A 25 6.93 -1.99 -8.67
CA SER A 25 5.73 -2.74 -8.25
C SER A 25 4.87 -1.87 -7.35
N ALA A 26 3.56 -1.82 -7.61
CA ALA A 26 2.66 -0.91 -6.91
C ALA A 26 1.54 -1.63 -6.17
N PHE A 27 1.27 -1.18 -4.95
CA PHE A 27 0.19 -1.73 -4.15
C PHE A 27 -0.61 -0.61 -3.49
N GLY A 28 -1.93 -0.71 -3.56
CA GLY A 28 -2.86 0.13 -2.82
C GLY A 28 -3.33 -0.58 -1.56
N TRP A 29 -3.07 0.01 -0.39
CA TRP A 29 -3.41 -0.54 0.92
C TRP A 29 -4.35 0.38 1.67
N MET A 30 -5.47 -0.16 2.13
CA MET A 30 -6.40 0.49 3.05
C MET A 30 -6.32 -0.21 4.40
N VAL A 31 -5.86 0.49 5.43
CA VAL A 31 -5.69 -0.07 6.77
C VAL A 31 -6.97 0.13 7.56
N VAL A 32 -7.56 -0.96 8.06
CA VAL A 32 -8.85 -0.97 8.77
C VAL A 32 -8.71 -1.72 10.11
N GLY A 33 -9.37 -1.22 11.16
CA GLY A 33 -9.13 -1.67 12.55
C GLY A 33 -10.17 -2.61 13.12
N ARG A 34 -11.25 -2.89 12.38
CA ARG A 34 -12.35 -3.70 12.87
C ARG A 34 -12.58 -4.92 12.00
N TRP A 35 -12.43 -6.10 12.60
CA TRP A 35 -12.53 -7.39 11.95
C TRP A 35 -13.38 -8.33 12.76
N CYS A 36 -14.65 -8.41 12.38
CA CYS A 36 -15.66 -9.10 13.19
C CYS A 36 -15.62 -8.55 14.64
N LEU A 37 -16.04 -9.35 15.61
CA LEU A 37 -16.16 -8.96 17.02
C LEU A 37 -14.81 -8.71 17.74
N LEU A 38 -13.69 -8.73 17.01
CA LEU A 38 -12.34 -8.51 17.54
C LEU A 38 -11.71 -7.26 16.89
N GLU A 39 -10.92 -6.55 17.67
CA GLU A 39 -10.14 -5.41 17.20
C GLU A 39 -8.83 -5.94 16.62
N VAL A 40 -8.78 -6.02 15.30
CA VAL A 40 -7.62 -6.49 14.55
C VAL A 40 -7.37 -5.52 13.43
N ILE A 41 -6.11 -5.17 13.20
CA ILE A 41 -5.71 -4.32 12.08
C ILE A 41 -5.49 -5.21 10.85
N GLY A 42 -6.24 -4.96 9.79
CA GLY A 42 -6.07 -5.64 8.50
C GLY A 42 -5.86 -4.66 7.35
N ILE A 43 -5.34 -5.19 6.25
CA ILE A 43 -5.07 -4.42 5.02
C ILE A 43 -6.07 -4.83 3.96
N ASN A 44 -6.75 -3.87 3.34
CA ASN A 44 -7.80 -4.07 2.35
C ASN A 44 -8.93 -4.99 2.80
N LYS A 45 -9.28 -4.95 4.10
CA LYS A 45 -10.21 -5.93 4.69
C LYS A 45 -9.77 -7.38 4.36
N GLN A 46 -8.45 -7.66 4.39
CA GLN A 46 -7.88 -9.00 4.54
C GLN A 46 -6.97 -9.16 5.79
N PHE A 47 -7.12 -10.28 6.51
CA PHE A 47 -6.25 -10.71 7.61
C PHE A 47 -5.97 -12.23 7.49
N PRO A 48 -4.71 -12.68 7.37
CA PRO A 48 -3.49 -11.88 7.24
C PRO A 48 -3.52 -10.97 6.00
N GLY A 49 -2.67 -9.94 5.97
CA GLY A 49 -2.61 -8.99 4.86
C GLY A 49 -2.27 -9.66 3.51
N PRO A 50 -2.43 -8.93 2.39
CA PRO A 50 -2.18 -9.47 1.05
C PRO A 50 -0.69 -9.79 0.85
N ILE A 51 -0.42 -10.86 0.10
CA ILE A 51 0.94 -11.24 -0.28
C ILE A 51 1.47 -10.27 -1.34
N LEU A 52 2.68 -9.74 -1.10
CA LEU A 52 3.40 -8.89 -2.05
C LEU A 52 4.24 -9.75 -3.00
N ASN A 53 3.75 -9.94 -4.23
CA ASN A 53 4.53 -10.57 -5.29
C ASN A 53 5.38 -9.51 -6.00
N VAL A 54 6.65 -9.39 -5.59
CA VAL A 54 7.60 -8.42 -6.13
C VAL A 54 8.82 -9.13 -6.70
N THR A 55 9.38 -8.56 -7.76
CA THR A 55 10.62 -9.08 -8.36
C THR A 55 11.82 -8.46 -7.63
N THR A 56 12.83 -9.27 -7.34
CA THR A 56 14.06 -8.77 -6.72
C THR A 56 14.64 -7.61 -7.53
N ASN A 57 15.17 -6.60 -6.83
CA ASN A 57 15.78 -5.41 -7.42
C ASN A 57 14.78 -4.43 -8.08
N TRP A 58 13.49 -4.55 -7.77
CA TRP A 58 12.46 -3.58 -8.18
C TRP A 58 12.10 -2.67 -7.01
N ASN A 59 11.77 -1.42 -7.33
CA ASN A 59 11.27 -0.46 -6.35
C ASN A 59 9.80 -0.75 -6.04
N VAL A 60 9.47 -0.90 -4.76
CA VAL A 60 8.10 -1.12 -4.32
C VAL A 60 7.50 0.22 -3.92
N VAL A 61 6.39 0.59 -4.55
CA VAL A 61 5.61 1.80 -4.25
C VAL A 61 4.32 1.36 -3.60
N VAL A 62 4.10 1.75 -2.35
CA VAL A 62 2.85 1.43 -1.65
C VAL A 62 2.13 2.69 -1.26
N ASN A 63 0.89 2.78 -1.73
CA ASN A 63 -0.02 3.85 -1.37
C ASN A 63 -0.86 3.40 -0.17
N VAL A 64 -0.60 3.98 1.00
CA VAL A 64 -1.25 3.61 2.25
C VAL A 64 -2.31 4.64 2.60
N LYS A 65 -3.56 4.19 2.72
CA LYS A 65 -4.65 4.96 3.31
C LYS A 65 -4.91 4.40 4.71
N ASN A 66 -4.67 5.23 5.73
CA ASN A 66 -5.09 4.91 7.10
C ASN A 66 -6.59 5.21 7.26
N ASP A 67 -7.40 4.20 7.53
CA ASP A 67 -8.84 4.28 7.81
C ASP A 67 -9.15 3.95 9.28
N LEU A 68 -8.13 4.00 10.13
CA LEU A 68 -8.25 3.91 11.58
C LEU A 68 -8.59 5.28 12.18
N ASP A 69 -9.27 5.26 13.33
CA ASP A 69 -9.50 6.47 14.14
C ASP A 69 -8.22 6.92 14.90
N GLU A 70 -7.15 6.13 14.81
CA GLU A 70 -5.88 6.31 15.50
C GLU A 70 -4.68 6.46 14.53
N PRO A 71 -3.55 7.05 14.98
CA PRO A 71 -2.36 7.18 14.15
C PRO A 71 -1.71 5.81 13.87
N LEU A 72 -1.30 5.61 12.63
CA LEU A 72 -0.66 4.39 12.14
C LEU A 72 0.85 4.60 11.92
N LEU A 73 1.66 3.70 12.45
CA LEU A 73 3.07 3.52 12.06
C LEU A 73 3.21 2.23 11.26
N LEU A 74 3.88 2.30 10.11
CA LEU A 74 4.12 1.16 9.23
C LEU A 74 5.62 0.88 9.13
N THR A 75 6.00 -0.40 9.20
CA THR A 75 7.37 -0.87 8.99
C THR A 75 7.37 -1.94 7.90
N TRP A 76 8.50 -2.03 7.19
CA TRP A 76 8.79 -3.09 6.23
C TRP A 76 9.43 -4.29 6.94
#